data_AF-A0A930N663-F1
#
_entry.id   AF-A0A930N663-F1
#
_cell.length_a   1.000
_cell.length_b   1.000
_cell.length_c   1.000
_cell.angle_alpha   90.00
_cell.angle_beta   90.00
_cell.angle_gamma   90.00
#
_symmetry.space_group_name_H-M   'P 1'
#
loop_
_entity.id
_entity.type
_entity.pdbx_description
1 polymer ?
#
loop_
_entity_poly.entity_id
_entity_poly.type
_entity_poly.pdbx_seq_one_letter_code
_entity_poly.pdbx_strand_id
1 'polypeptide(L)'
;MMFHPLDINAPIPVRFNNPFDYEPDALCRAAVRELQSKLPVNPIEGKMYGVLIVMNKGRLGYLQAYSGQIESEPEGFVPAVFDYLQPNGYFKIHEAEISSLNHMIAQLQASEEYKEAQHQLKDIQQEAQKVLDEKRN
;
A
#
# COMPACT_ATOMS: atom_id res chain seq x y z
N MET A 1 6.48 20.46 -14.97
CA MET A 1 6.44 19.56 -16.15
C MET A 1 6.93 18.18 -15.72
N MET A 2 6.25 17.08 -16.09
CA MET A 2 6.58 15.72 -15.60
C MET A 2 7.85 15.11 -16.21
N PHE A 3 8.26 15.60 -17.38
CA PHE A 3 9.44 15.14 -18.09
C PHE A 3 10.68 15.91 -17.63
N HIS A 4 11.69 15.19 -17.16
CA HIS A 4 12.98 15.74 -16.75
C HIS A 4 14.03 15.39 -17.80
N PRO A 5 14.58 16.37 -18.54
CA PRO A 5 15.68 16.12 -19.45
C PRO A 5 16.88 15.47 -18.76
N LEU A 6 17.54 14.54 -19.43
CA LEU A 6 18.74 13.89 -18.92
C LEU A 6 19.89 14.09 -19.91
N ASP A 7 20.82 14.98 -19.55
CA ASP A 7 21.97 15.32 -20.38
C ASP A 7 23.17 14.45 -19.99
N ILE A 8 23.22 13.25 -20.56
CA ILE A 8 24.30 12.27 -20.36
C ILE A 8 24.69 11.60 -21.68
N ASN A 9 25.99 11.42 -21.89
CA ASN A 9 26.52 10.67 -23.02
C ASN A 9 26.73 9.20 -22.61
N ALA A 10 25.68 8.40 -22.72
CA ALA A 10 25.70 6.96 -22.45
C ALA A 10 24.89 6.21 -23.53
N PRO A 11 25.24 4.95 -23.84
CA PRO A 11 24.52 4.17 -24.83
C PRO A 11 23.08 3.90 -24.37
N ILE A 12 22.11 4.00 -25.29
CA ILE A 12 20.72 3.65 -25.01
C ILE A 12 20.59 2.12 -25.03
N PRO A 13 20.07 1.49 -23.95
CA PRO A 13 19.85 0.05 -23.94
C PRO A 13 18.92 -0.40 -25.08
N VAL A 14 19.31 -1.45 -25.80
CA VAL A 14 18.51 -2.01 -26.91
C VAL A 14 17.42 -2.99 -26.46
N ARG A 15 17.45 -3.41 -25.19
CA ARG A 15 16.51 -4.34 -24.58
C ARG A 15 16.22 -3.92 -23.14
N PHE A 16 15.05 -4.28 -22.63
CA PHE A 16 14.74 -4.15 -21.22
C PHE A 16 15.59 -5.10 -20.37
N ASN A 17 15.89 -4.67 -19.15
CA ASN A 17 16.60 -5.47 -18.16
C ASN A 17 15.71 -6.58 -17.60
N ASN A 18 16.33 -7.64 -17.09
CA ASN A 18 15.65 -8.69 -16.36
C ASN A 18 15.31 -8.19 -14.95
N PRO A 19 14.04 -8.13 -14.52
CA PRO A 19 13.69 -7.60 -13.20
C PRO A 19 14.22 -8.44 -12.03
N PHE A 20 14.60 -9.70 -12.26
CA PHE A 20 15.11 -10.61 -11.23
C PHE A 20 16.64 -10.68 -11.15
N ASP A 21 17.34 -10.12 -12.14
CA ASP A 21 18.79 -10.14 -12.21
C ASP A 21 19.26 -8.98 -13.09
N TYR A 22 19.40 -7.80 -12.48
CA TYR A 22 19.92 -6.63 -13.17
C TYR A 22 20.82 -5.77 -12.31
N GLU A 23 21.78 -5.16 -12.98
CA GLU A 23 22.48 -3.98 -12.48
C GLU A 23 21.86 -2.73 -13.13
N PRO A 24 21.53 -1.67 -12.37
CA PRO A 24 20.96 -0.46 -12.96
C PRO A 24 21.88 0.17 -14.01
N ASP A 25 21.34 0.52 -15.18
CA ASP A 25 22.09 1.15 -16.25
C ASP A 25 22.65 2.54 -15.86
N ALA A 26 23.67 3.02 -16.58
CA ALA A 26 24.25 4.35 -16.40
C ALA A 26 23.19 5.48 -16.46
N LEU A 27 22.22 5.37 -17.37
CA LEU A 27 21.11 6.32 -17.49
C LEU A 27 20.25 6.33 -16.23
N CYS A 28 19.88 5.15 -15.73
CA CYS A 28 19.09 5.00 -14.50
C CYS A 28 19.83 5.59 -13.29
N ARG A 29 21.13 5.28 -13.14
CA ARG A 29 21.95 5.82 -12.04
C ARG A 29 22.05 7.35 -12.09
N ALA A 30 22.18 7.93 -13.27
CA ALA A 30 22.21 9.39 -13.44
C ALA A 30 20.88 10.03 -13.04
N ALA A 31 19.76 9.52 -13.57
CA ALA A 31 18.43 10.02 -13.23
C ALA A 31 18.11 9.88 -11.74
N VAL A 32 18.48 8.75 -11.09
CA VAL A 32 18.28 8.56 -9.65
C VAL A 32 19.09 9.58 -8.84
N ARG A 33 20.32 9.91 -9.23
CA ARG A 33 21.11 10.94 -8.54
C ARG A 33 20.47 12.32 -8.61
N GLU A 34 19.92 12.69 -9.77
CA GLU A 34 19.19 13.95 -9.90
C GLU A 34 17.89 13.97 -9.09
N LEU A 35 17.19 12.84 -8.99
CA LEU A 35 16.03 12.73 -8.14
C LEU A 35 16.43 12.88 -6.66
N GLN A 36 17.46 12.15 -6.22
CA GLN A 36 17.96 12.19 -4.85
C GLN A 36 18.38 13.60 -4.41
N SER A 37 18.96 14.41 -5.30
CA SER A 37 19.35 15.79 -4.96
C SER A 37 18.17 16.74 -4.76
N LYS A 38 16.98 16.37 -5.26
CA LYS A 38 15.73 17.13 -5.12
C LYS A 38 14.86 16.62 -3.96
N LEU A 39 15.16 15.45 -3.40
CA LEU A 39 14.43 14.91 -2.26
C LEU A 39 14.81 15.67 -0.97
N PRO A 40 13.86 15.79 -0.02
CA PRO A 40 14.17 16.37 1.30
C PRO A 40 15.21 15.51 2.02
N VAL A 41 15.97 16.12 2.94
CA VAL A 41 16.98 15.45 3.77
C VAL A 41 16.39 14.25 4.51
N ASN A 42 15.14 14.37 4.95
CA ASN A 42 14.38 13.30 5.59
C ASN A 42 13.16 12.97 4.72
N PRO A 43 13.28 12.02 3.77
CA PRO A 43 12.13 11.54 3.01
C PRO A 43 11.15 10.81 3.92
N ILE A 44 9.90 10.68 3.45
CA ILE A 44 8.85 9.98 4.17
C ILE A 44 9.26 8.50 4.33
N GLU A 45 9.27 8.03 5.58
CA GLU A 45 9.66 6.67 5.90
C GLU A 45 8.77 5.64 5.18
N GLY A 46 9.37 4.55 4.70
CA GLY A 46 8.66 3.50 3.97
C GLY A 46 8.27 3.85 2.53
N LYS A 47 8.66 5.02 2.01
CA LYS A 47 8.45 5.38 0.61
C LYS A 47 9.61 4.95 -0.28
N MET A 48 9.27 4.37 -1.43
CA MET A 48 10.19 4.09 -2.52
C MET A 48 10.01 5.15 -3.60
N TYR A 49 11.12 5.62 -4.16
CA TYR A 49 11.14 6.55 -5.28
C TYR A 49 11.73 5.85 -6.51
N GLY A 50 11.14 6.08 -7.66
CA GLY A 50 11.52 5.42 -8.91
C GLY A 50 11.69 6.41 -10.05
N VAL A 51 12.50 6.04 -11.02
CA VAL A 51 12.64 6.75 -12.29
C VAL A 51 12.37 5.81 -13.45
N LEU A 52 11.81 6.34 -14.53
CA LEU A 52 11.67 5.64 -15.80
C LEU A 52 12.37 6.44 -16.88
N ILE A 53 13.41 5.88 -17.48
CA ILE A 53 14.10 6.49 -18.63
C ILE A 53 13.16 6.44 -19.84
N VAL A 54 12.95 7.59 -20.47
CA VAL A 54 12.04 7.75 -21.60
C VAL A 54 12.67 8.60 -22.70
N MET A 55 12.31 8.29 -23.94
CA MET A 55 12.56 9.17 -25.08
C MET A 55 11.27 9.93 -25.39
N ASN A 56 11.28 11.25 -25.27
CA ASN A 56 10.12 12.11 -25.55
C ASN A 56 10.45 13.07 -26.70
N LYS A 57 9.78 12.90 -27.84
CA LYS A 57 9.98 13.75 -29.04
C LYS A 57 11.46 13.89 -29.44
N GLY A 58 12.21 12.78 -29.35
CA GLY A 58 13.65 12.74 -29.67
C GLY A 58 14.58 13.27 -28.58
N ARG A 59 14.06 13.66 -27.41
CA ARG A 59 14.85 14.07 -26.24
C ARG A 59 14.86 12.96 -25.19
N LEU A 60 16.06 12.58 -24.76
CA LEU A 60 16.26 11.67 -23.65
C LEU A 60 15.95 12.36 -22.32
N GLY A 61 15.26 11.65 -21.43
CA GLY A 61 14.94 12.13 -20.10
C GLY A 61 14.39 11.03 -19.22
N TYR A 62 13.79 11.43 -18.11
CA TYR A 62 13.13 10.53 -17.18
C TYR A 62 11.80 11.08 -16.67
N LEU A 63 10.94 10.15 -16.29
CA LEU A 63 9.81 10.39 -15.39
C LEU A 63 10.23 9.96 -13.99
N GLN A 64 9.64 10.56 -12.97
CA GLN A 64 9.87 10.18 -11.57
C GLN A 64 8.53 9.88 -10.87
N ALA A 65 8.54 8.89 -10.00
CA ALA A 65 7.37 8.37 -9.30
C ALA A 65 7.73 8.00 -7.85
N TYR A 66 6.71 7.77 -7.02
CA TYR A 66 6.85 7.27 -5.65
C TYR A 66 5.83 6.16 -5.37
N SER A 67 6.07 5.36 -4.32
CA SER A 67 5.18 4.27 -3.93
C SER A 67 3.99 4.72 -3.06
N GLY A 68 2.80 4.21 -3.37
CA GLY A 68 1.54 4.54 -2.69
C GLY A 68 1.13 6.00 -2.90
N GLN A 69 0.28 6.52 -2.01
CA GLN A 69 -0.18 7.91 -2.04
C GLN A 69 0.53 8.75 -0.97
N ILE A 70 0.68 10.04 -1.23
CA ILE A 70 1.11 11.07 -0.29
C ILE A 70 0.09 12.21 -0.32
N GLU A 71 -0.07 12.93 0.79
CA GLU A 71 -1.15 13.91 0.97
C GLU A 71 -1.13 15.04 -0.06
N SER A 72 0.06 15.42 -0.55
CA SER A 72 0.23 16.39 -1.63
C SER A 72 1.05 15.80 -2.76
N GLU A 73 0.56 15.88 -3.99
CA GLU A 73 1.31 15.47 -5.17
C GLU A 73 2.52 16.41 -5.36
N PRO A 74 3.76 15.90 -5.25
CA PRO A 74 4.96 16.71 -5.36
C PRO A 74 5.17 17.12 -6.81
N GLU A 75 5.58 18.38 -7.00
CA GLU A 75 5.81 18.90 -8.34
C GLU A 75 6.85 18.07 -9.10
N GLY A 76 6.57 17.79 -10.38
CA GLY A 76 7.49 17.07 -11.25
C GLY A 76 7.38 15.55 -11.15
N PHE A 77 6.53 15.01 -10.28
CA PHE A 77 6.18 13.59 -10.29
C PHE A 77 5.04 13.30 -11.25
N VAL A 78 4.96 12.04 -11.69
CA VAL A 78 3.78 11.56 -12.43
C VAL A 78 2.55 11.58 -11.52
N PRO A 79 1.36 11.92 -12.04
CA PRO A 79 0.13 11.98 -11.25
C PRO A 79 -0.27 10.60 -10.74
N ALA A 80 -1.02 10.57 -9.64
CA ALA A 80 -1.62 9.33 -9.18
C ALA A 80 -2.55 8.76 -10.25
N VAL A 81 -2.46 7.45 -10.49
CA VAL A 81 -3.39 6.75 -11.39
C VAL A 81 -4.81 6.75 -10.81
N PHE A 82 -4.90 6.75 -9.47
CA PHE A 82 -6.16 6.76 -8.74
C PHE A 82 -5.96 7.39 -7.37
N ASP A 83 -6.83 8.32 -6.99
CA ASP A 83 -6.80 8.95 -5.66
C ASP A 83 -7.78 8.26 -4.71
N TYR A 84 -7.25 7.33 -3.92
CA TYR A 84 -8.03 6.62 -2.91
C TYR A 84 -8.16 7.37 -1.58
N LEU A 85 -7.56 8.56 -1.44
CA LEU A 85 -7.68 9.41 -0.24
C LEU A 85 -8.83 10.41 -0.34
N GLN A 86 -9.51 10.50 -1.49
CA GLN A 86 -10.69 11.35 -1.67
C GLN A 86 -11.70 11.09 -0.55
N PRO A 87 -12.05 12.09 0.27
CA PRO A 87 -12.93 11.89 1.44
C PRO A 87 -14.27 11.24 1.10
N ASN A 88 -14.80 11.54 -0.09
CA ASN A 88 -16.06 10.99 -0.60
C ASN A 88 -15.84 10.02 -1.78
N GLY A 89 -14.61 9.50 -1.93
CA GLY A 89 -14.27 8.51 -2.93
C GLY A 89 -14.71 7.11 -2.50
N TYR A 90 -14.79 6.20 -3.47
CA TYR A 90 -15.19 4.80 -3.29
C TYR A 90 -14.49 4.14 -2.08
N PHE A 91 -13.16 4.29 -1.98
CA PHE A 91 -12.38 3.65 -0.92
C PHE A 91 -12.68 4.19 0.47
N LYS A 92 -12.72 5.51 0.66
CA LYS A 92 -12.97 6.10 1.99
C LYS A 92 -14.37 5.82 2.50
N ILE A 93 -15.36 5.78 1.60
CA ILE A 93 -16.74 5.39 1.95
C ILE A 93 -16.76 3.95 2.46
N HIS A 94 -16.24 3.00 1.69
CA HIS A 94 -16.28 1.59 2.07
C HIS A 94 -15.35 1.25 3.24
N GLU A 95 -14.23 1.97 3.40
CA GLU A 95 -13.36 1.87 4.59
C GLU A 95 -14.13 2.26 5.86
N ALA A 96 -14.92 3.34 5.81
CA ALA A 96 -15.73 3.79 6.94
C ALA A 96 -16.85 2.78 7.26
N GLU A 97 -17.49 2.18 6.26
CA GLU A 97 -18.50 1.13 6.43
C GLU A 97 -17.91 -0.10 7.13
N ILE A 98 -16.77 -0.60 6.65
CA ILE A 98 -16.06 -1.74 7.26
C ILE A 98 -15.64 -1.40 8.70
N SER A 99 -15.12 -0.20 8.94
CA SER A 99 -14.72 0.23 10.27
C SER A 99 -15.91 0.29 11.24
N SER A 100 -17.06 0.78 10.77
CA SER A 100 -18.32 0.78 11.53
C SER A 100 -18.77 -0.64 11.88
N LEU A 101 -18.72 -1.57 10.92
CA LEU A 101 -19.03 -2.99 11.16
C LEU A 101 -18.11 -3.60 12.21
N ASN A 102 -16.81 -3.34 12.14
CA ASN A 102 -15.85 -3.81 13.14
C ASN A 102 -16.16 -3.27 14.54
N HIS A 103 -16.53 -1.99 14.65
CA HIS A 103 -16.93 -1.41 15.93
C HIS A 103 -18.20 -2.05 16.49
N MET A 104 -19.21 -2.29 15.65
CA MET A 104 -20.44 -2.99 16.07
C MET A 104 -20.17 -4.42 16.53
N ILE A 105 -19.32 -5.17 15.81
CA ILE A 105 -18.92 -6.53 16.20
C ILE A 105 -18.21 -6.49 17.56
N ALA A 106 -17.26 -5.58 17.76
CA ALA A 106 -16.54 -5.45 19.02
C ALA A 106 -17.47 -5.10 20.19
N GLN A 107 -18.46 -4.24 19.97
CA GLN A 107 -19.47 -3.90 20.97
C GLN A 107 -20.36 -5.09 21.33
N LEU A 108 -20.85 -5.83 20.34
CA LEU A 108 -21.67 -7.03 20.56
C LEU A 108 -20.89 -8.11 21.31
N GLN A 109 -19.62 -8.33 20.96
CA GLN A 109 -18.75 -9.28 21.67
C GLN A 109 -18.46 -8.87 23.10
N ALA A 110 -18.48 -7.57 23.40
CA ALA A 110 -18.25 -7.04 24.74
C ALA A 110 -19.53 -6.94 25.60
N SER A 111 -20.71 -7.18 25.01
CA SER A 111 -21.99 -7.03 25.69
C SER A 111 -22.20 -8.11 26.76
N GLU A 112 -22.91 -7.75 27.83
CA GLU A 112 -23.20 -8.69 28.91
C GLU A 112 -24.13 -9.81 28.44
N GLU A 113 -25.10 -9.49 27.58
CA GLU A 113 -26.02 -10.49 27.02
C GLU A 113 -25.27 -11.57 26.23
N TYR A 114 -24.25 -11.18 25.46
CA TYR A 114 -23.41 -12.13 24.73
C TYR A 114 -22.59 -12.99 25.69
N LYS A 115 -21.98 -12.40 26.71
CA LYS A 115 -21.19 -13.14 27.72
C LYS A 115 -22.07 -14.11 28.51
N GLU A 116 -23.27 -13.69 28.92
CA GLU A 116 -24.23 -14.52 29.62
C GLU A 116 -24.70 -15.69 28.75
N ALA A 117 -25.04 -15.44 27.49
CA ALA A 117 -25.41 -16.49 26.54
C ALA A 117 -24.26 -17.50 26.33
N GLN A 118 -23.01 -17.03 26.26
CA GLN A 118 -21.85 -17.91 26.20
C GLN A 118 -21.68 -18.76 27.47
N HIS A 119 -21.91 -18.18 28.66
CA HIS A 119 -21.86 -18.92 29.92
C HIS A 119 -22.93 -20.01 29.98
N GLN A 120 -24.19 -19.65 29.68
CA GLN A 120 -25.31 -20.59 29.67
C GLN A 120 -25.08 -21.74 28.68
N LEU A 121 -24.58 -21.44 27.48
CA LEU A 121 -24.23 -22.47 26.50
C LEU A 121 -23.20 -23.45 27.05
N LYS A 122 -22.16 -22.94 27.72
CA LYS A 122 -21.10 -23.76 28.33
C LYS A 122 -21.65 -24.65 29.44
N ASP A 123 -22.52 -24.13 30.30
CA ASP A 123 -23.13 -24.88 31.39
C ASP A 123 -23.99 -26.03 30.85
N ILE A 124 -24.85 -25.75 29.86
CA ILE A 124 -25.72 -26.74 29.22
C ILE A 124 -24.87 -27.83 28.54
N GLN A 125 -23.78 -27.46 27.87
CA GLN A 125 -22.88 -28.42 27.25
C GLN A 125 -22.19 -29.33 28.28
N GLN A 126 -21.76 -28.78 29.41
CA GLN A 126 -21.16 -29.56 30.49
C GLN A 126 -22.15 -30.54 31.13
N GLU A 127 -23.39 -30.08 31.35
CA GLU A 127 -24.44 -30.93 31.91
C GLU A 127 -24.82 -32.06 30.94
N ALA A 128 -24.99 -31.74 29.66
CA ALA A 128 -25.23 -32.74 28.62
C ALA A 128 -24.09 -33.78 28.54
N GLN A 129 -22.84 -33.34 28.65
CA GLN A 129 -21.68 -34.23 28.63
C GLN A 129 -21.65 -35.16 29.84
N LYS A 130 -21.92 -34.65 31.06
CA LYS A 130 -22.01 -35.49 32.27
C LYS A 130 -23.06 -36.58 32.15
N VAL A 131 -24.26 -36.24 31.66
CA VAL A 131 -25.34 -37.22 31.47
C VAL A 131 -24.95 -38.31 30.47
N LEU A 132 -24.24 -37.94 29.39
CA LEU A 132 -23.74 -38.91 28.41
C LEU A 132 -22.68 -39.84 28.99
N ASP A 133 -21.78 -39.31 29.82
CA ASP A 133 -20.72 -40.08 30.47
C ASP A 133 -21.27 -41.02 31.56
N GLU A 134 -22.27 -40.58 32.32
CA GLU A 134 -22.99 -41.41 33.30
C GLU A 134 -23.74 -42.58 32.64
N LYS A 135 -24.29 -42.39 31.43
CA LYS A 135 -24.97 -43.45 30.67
C LYS A 135 -24.05 -44.41 29.93
N ARG A 136 -22.74 -44.10 29.84
CA ARG A 136 -21.73 -44.94 29.21
C ARG A 136 -21.07 -45.93 30.16
N ASN A 137 -21.15 -45.67 31.47
CA ASN A 137 -20.72 -46.57 32.54
C ASN A 137 -21.88 -47.46 33.00
#